data_AF-A0A7W7YEK6-F1
#
_entry.id   AF-A0A7W7YEK6-F1
#
_cell.length_a   1.000
_cell.length_b   1.000
_cell.length_c   1.000
_cell.angle_alpha   90.00
_cell.angle_beta   90.00
_cell.angle_gamma   90.00
#
_symmetry.space_group_name_H-M   'P 1'
#
loop_
_entity.id
_entity.type
_entity.pdbx_description
1 polymer ?
#
loop_
_entity_poly.entity_id
_entity_poly.type
_entity_poly.pdbx_seq_one_letter_code
_entity_poly.pdbx_strand_id
1 'polypeptide(L)'
;MKPDLLAQLPRSQREAMESAGYRVTRWAAARAVLQARVTKNRIAGVLGEFLAHWLPHRIVDEDTAEFWLSFGHNEERIQLTGGSPSMVNSLRERALLHLPGLRSFWSQELRQQHFAALRSLVPQAWLLDDTTVPNGAVIEGLNAVSWEQVRMTCKKWLVEDDAGLEHTDWKSALAGRGSVLSTQMSYLTKLKAQYLRNEHGQVVLHSIQEASS
;
A
#
# COMPACT_ATOMS: atom_id res chain seq x y z
N MET A 1 34.66 -0.90 6.33
CA MET A 1 33.81 0.18 5.79
C MET A 1 32.54 -0.49 5.29
N LYS A 2 31.35 -0.24 5.89
CA LYS A 2 30.11 -0.76 5.30
C LYS A 2 29.94 -0.07 3.94
N PRO A 3 29.77 -0.80 2.83
CA PRO A 3 29.56 -0.16 1.55
C PRO A 3 28.29 0.68 1.62
N ASP A 4 28.30 1.86 1.00
CA ASP A 4 27.09 2.67 0.87
C ASP A 4 26.08 1.89 0.01
N LEU A 5 25.12 1.25 0.68
CA LEU A 5 24.10 0.43 0.05
C LEU A 5 23.22 1.27 -0.89
N LEU A 6 23.06 2.56 -0.59
CA LEU A 6 22.32 3.45 -1.46
C LEU A 6 23.03 3.61 -2.79
N ALA A 7 24.35 3.86 -2.79
CA ALA A 7 25.15 4.09 -4.00
C ALA A 7 25.16 2.91 -4.99
N GLN A 8 24.83 1.70 -4.54
CA GLN A 8 24.74 0.50 -5.38
C GLN A 8 23.41 0.39 -6.13
N LEU A 9 22.40 1.16 -5.73
CA LEU A 9 21.09 1.11 -6.36
C LEU A 9 21.04 1.96 -7.65
N PRO A 10 20.26 1.55 -8.66
CA PRO A 10 19.93 2.39 -9.80
C PRO A 10 19.40 3.75 -9.34
N ARG A 11 19.73 4.82 -10.07
CA ARG A 11 19.34 6.20 -9.72
C ARG A 11 17.84 6.33 -9.42
N SER A 12 16.98 5.73 -10.24
CA SER A 12 15.52 5.75 -10.04
C SER A 12 15.11 5.10 -8.72
N GLN A 13 15.75 4.00 -8.32
CA GLN A 13 15.48 3.32 -7.05
C GLN A 13 15.98 4.13 -5.86
N ARG A 14 17.14 4.79 -5.98
CA ARG A 14 17.65 5.73 -4.96
C ARG A 14 16.70 6.88 -4.72
N GLU A 15 16.30 7.59 -5.78
CA GLU A 15 15.37 8.70 -5.70
C GLU A 15 14.01 8.25 -5.12
N ALA A 16 13.58 7.02 -5.46
CA ALA A 16 12.36 6.43 -4.89
C ALA A 16 12.47 6.21 -3.38
N MET A 17 13.60 5.69 -2.88
CA MET A 17 13.85 5.52 -1.44
C MET A 17 13.99 6.86 -0.71
N GLU A 18 14.82 7.76 -1.20
CA GLU A 18 15.07 9.06 -0.55
C GLU A 18 13.79 9.84 -0.28
N SER A 19 12.84 9.77 -1.23
CA SER A 19 11.54 10.45 -1.13
C SER A 19 10.41 9.57 -0.57
N ALA A 20 10.66 8.29 -0.27
CA ALA A 20 9.64 7.37 0.22
C ALA A 20 9.06 7.81 1.56
N GLY A 21 9.91 8.20 2.52
CA GLY A 21 9.47 8.67 3.83
C GLY A 21 8.47 9.83 3.71
N TYR A 22 8.82 10.86 2.94
CA TYR A 22 7.93 11.98 2.66
C TYR A 22 6.59 11.54 2.04
N ARG A 23 6.64 10.66 1.03
CA ARG A 23 5.42 10.17 0.34
C ARG A 23 4.53 9.35 1.27
N VAL A 24 5.11 8.52 2.14
CA VAL A 24 4.36 7.74 3.15
C VAL A 24 3.70 8.65 4.17
N THR A 25 4.40 9.67 4.68
CA THR A 25 3.80 10.66 5.60
C THR A 25 2.66 11.43 4.92
N ARG A 26 2.84 11.84 3.65
CA ARG A 26 1.78 12.48 2.86
C ARG A 26 0.59 11.57 2.63
N TRP A 27 0.84 10.28 2.39
CA TRP A 27 -0.21 9.27 2.25
C TRP A 27 -1.02 9.11 3.52
N ALA A 28 -0.36 9.02 4.69
CA ALA A 28 -1.03 8.95 5.99
C ALA A 28 -1.93 10.18 6.22
N ALA A 29 -1.42 11.38 5.93
CA ALA A 29 -2.20 12.62 6.04
C ALA A 29 -3.42 12.63 5.10
N ALA A 30 -3.23 12.27 3.82
CA ALA A 30 -4.31 12.17 2.84
C ALA A 30 -5.35 11.11 3.23
N ARG A 31 -4.91 9.99 3.79
CA ARG A 31 -5.78 8.92 4.29
C ARG A 31 -6.62 9.38 5.50
N ALA A 32 -6.06 10.20 6.39
CA ALA A 32 -6.81 10.82 7.47
C ALA A 32 -7.88 11.79 6.95
N VAL A 33 -7.57 12.56 5.89
CA VAL A 33 -8.56 13.40 5.19
C VAL A 33 -9.68 12.53 4.59
N LEU A 34 -9.35 11.42 3.94
CA LEU A 34 -10.33 10.48 3.38
C LEU A 34 -11.26 9.95 4.48
N GLN A 35 -10.69 9.52 5.62
CA GLN A 35 -11.47 9.06 6.77
C GLN A 35 -12.46 10.12 7.20
N ALA A 36 -11.98 11.36 7.40
CA ALA A 36 -12.80 12.46 7.87
C ALA A 36 -13.94 12.78 6.89
N ARG A 37 -13.70 12.65 5.57
CA ARG A 37 -14.75 12.84 4.55
C ARG A 37 -15.80 11.73 4.62
N VAL A 38 -15.38 10.46 4.74
CA VAL A 38 -16.30 9.32 4.83
C VAL A 38 -17.12 9.36 6.12
N THR A 39 -16.47 9.57 7.27
CA THR A 39 -17.14 9.67 8.58
C THR A 39 -18.14 10.84 8.63
N LYS A 40 -17.86 11.95 7.93
CA LYS A 40 -18.78 13.09 7.82
C LYS A 40 -19.79 12.95 6.68
N ASN A 41 -19.91 11.77 6.07
CA ASN A 41 -20.78 11.49 4.93
C ASN A 41 -20.64 12.49 3.77
N ARG A 42 -19.40 12.93 3.49
CA ARG A 42 -19.06 13.88 2.41
C ARG A 42 -18.72 13.19 1.08
N ILE A 43 -18.78 11.86 1.05
CA ILE A 43 -18.69 11.06 -0.18
C ILE A 43 -20.04 10.38 -0.34
N ALA A 44 -20.80 10.79 -1.35
CA ALA A 44 -22.16 10.31 -1.55
C ALA A 44 -22.22 9.04 -2.41
N GLY A 45 -23.35 8.33 -2.30
CA GLY A 45 -23.69 7.18 -3.13
C GLY A 45 -22.89 5.92 -2.82
N VAL A 46 -22.89 5.00 -3.78
CA VAL A 46 -22.31 3.65 -3.64
C VAL A 46 -20.85 3.67 -3.20
N LEU A 47 -20.05 4.62 -3.70
CA LEU A 47 -18.64 4.75 -3.29
C LEU A 47 -18.52 5.15 -1.81
N GLY A 48 -19.39 6.02 -1.31
CA GLY A 48 -19.41 6.42 0.10
C GLY A 48 -19.73 5.25 1.02
N GLU A 49 -20.75 4.47 0.66
CA GLU A 49 -21.17 3.26 1.39
C GLU A 49 -20.07 2.19 1.38
N PHE A 50 -19.48 1.94 0.20
CA PHE A 50 -18.34 1.04 0.04
C PHE A 50 -17.17 1.46 0.92
N LEU A 51 -16.79 2.74 0.90
CA LEU A 51 -15.68 3.25 1.70
C LEU A 51 -15.99 3.24 3.21
N ALA A 52 -17.23 3.51 3.62
CA ALA A 52 -17.64 3.42 5.02
C ALA A 52 -17.48 2.00 5.56
N HIS A 53 -17.68 0.99 4.71
CA HIS A 53 -17.42 -0.41 5.05
C HIS A 53 -15.92 -0.73 5.13
N TRP A 54 -15.14 -0.30 4.13
CA TRP A 54 -13.71 -0.65 4.00
C TRP A 54 -12.74 0.24 4.78
N LEU A 55 -13.20 1.31 5.43
CA LEU A 55 -12.37 2.21 6.23
C LEU A 55 -12.75 2.14 7.73
N PRO A 56 -12.50 1.02 8.44
CA PRO A 56 -12.76 0.95 9.87
C PRO A 56 -11.84 1.88 10.68
N HIS A 57 -12.20 2.09 11.94
CA HIS A 57 -11.72 3.22 12.74
C HIS A 57 -10.22 3.18 13.02
N ARG A 58 -9.56 4.23 12.52
CA ARG A 58 -8.27 4.81 12.92
C ARG A 58 -7.10 3.83 13.03
N ILE A 59 -6.28 3.85 11.99
CA ILE A 59 -4.85 3.57 12.10
C ILE A 59 -4.25 4.63 13.03
N VAL A 60 -3.83 4.22 14.23
CA VAL A 60 -3.10 5.10 15.16
C VAL A 60 -1.62 4.89 14.88
N ASP A 61 -1.09 5.64 13.93
CA ASP A 61 0.34 5.87 13.89
C ASP A 61 0.64 7.06 14.79
N GLU A 62 1.51 6.86 15.78
CA GLU A 62 2.10 7.97 16.52
C GLU A 62 2.90 8.83 15.52
N ASP A 63 2.75 10.16 15.57
CA ASP A 63 3.60 11.05 14.78
C ASP A 63 5.00 11.06 15.40
N THR A 64 5.78 10.05 15.04
CA THR A 64 7.13 9.88 15.54
C THR A 64 8.09 10.73 14.71
N ALA A 65 9.05 11.35 15.40
CA ALA A 65 10.13 12.11 14.74
C ALA A 65 11.04 11.20 13.90
N GLU A 66 11.06 9.91 14.20
CA GLU A 66 11.84 8.87 13.52
C GLU A 66 10.96 7.66 13.22
N PHE A 67 11.13 7.07 12.05
CA PHE A 67 10.46 5.83 11.66
C PHE A 67 11.29 5.09 10.60
N TRP A 68 11.00 3.80 10.41
CA TRP A 68 11.66 2.99 9.39
C TRP A 68 10.68 2.45 8.37
N LEU A 69 11.19 2.24 7.16
CA LEU A 69 10.50 1.54 6.07
C LEU A 69 11.38 0.40 5.56
N SER A 70 10.75 -0.72 5.24
CA SER A 70 11.38 -1.87 4.59
C SER A 70 11.02 -1.90 3.12
N PHE A 71 12.00 -2.21 2.29
CA PHE A 71 11.89 -2.30 0.85
C PHE A 71 12.37 -3.65 0.37
N GLY A 72 11.66 -4.21 -0.60
CA GLY A 72 12.15 -5.29 -1.43
C GLY A 72 12.54 -4.71 -2.78
N HIS A 73 13.70 -5.10 -3.30
CA HIS A 73 14.09 -4.66 -4.64
C HIS A 73 14.62 -5.81 -5.49
N ASN A 74 14.56 -5.59 -6.80
CA ASN A 74 15.21 -6.36 -7.83
C ASN A 74 15.84 -5.39 -8.85
N GLU A 75 16.33 -5.92 -9.98
CA GLU A 75 16.94 -5.10 -11.02
C GLU A 75 15.95 -4.09 -11.64
N GLU A 76 14.66 -4.42 -11.70
CA GLU A 76 13.64 -3.61 -12.36
C GLU A 76 13.03 -2.53 -11.45
N ARG A 77 12.74 -2.87 -10.19
CA ARG A 77 11.92 -2.04 -9.32
C ARG A 77 12.27 -2.20 -7.84
N ILE A 78 11.87 -1.19 -7.09
CA ILE A 78 11.87 -1.21 -5.63
C ILE A 78 10.45 -1.02 -5.14
N GLN A 79 10.06 -1.80 -4.12
CA GLN A 79 8.72 -1.74 -3.55
C GLN A 79 8.77 -1.77 -2.04
N LEU A 80 7.79 -1.13 -1.43
CA LEU A 80 7.57 -1.11 0.01
C LEU A 80 7.07 -2.48 0.46
N THR A 81 7.73 -3.06 1.45
CA THR A 81 7.35 -4.36 2.01
C THR A 81 6.79 -4.23 3.42
N GLY A 82 7.15 -3.17 4.14
CA GLY A 82 6.60 -2.84 5.45
C GLY A 82 7.25 -1.60 6.06
N GLY A 83 7.02 -1.36 7.34
CA GLY A 83 7.57 -0.22 8.08
C GLY A 83 7.08 -0.17 9.52
N SER A 84 7.58 0.77 10.31
CA SER A 84 6.97 1.08 11.61
C SER A 84 5.60 1.75 11.52
N PRO A 85 5.29 2.60 10.52
CA PRO A 85 3.92 3.07 10.33
C PRO A 85 3.00 1.89 9.99
N SER A 86 2.00 1.64 10.82
CA SER A 86 1.06 0.52 10.65
C SER A 86 0.31 0.58 9.32
N MET A 87 0.07 1.78 8.78
CA MET A 87 -0.54 1.97 7.46
C MET A 87 0.24 1.25 6.34
N VAL A 88 1.57 1.21 6.38
CA VAL A 88 2.35 0.61 5.28
C VAL A 88 2.36 -0.92 5.32
N ASN A 89 2.00 -1.51 6.47
CA ASN A 89 1.93 -2.94 6.66
C ASN A 89 0.56 -3.51 6.24
N SER A 90 -0.49 -2.70 6.27
CA SER A 90 -1.85 -3.13 5.95
C SER A 90 -2.06 -3.34 4.46
N LEU A 91 -2.49 -4.54 4.03
CA LEU A 91 -2.88 -4.76 2.64
C LEU A 91 -4.07 -3.90 2.21
N ARG A 92 -5.00 -3.62 3.13
CA ARG A 92 -6.17 -2.79 2.88
C ARG A 92 -5.80 -1.40 2.39
N GLU A 93 -4.86 -0.75 3.08
CA GLU A 93 -4.42 0.58 2.70
C GLU A 93 -3.76 0.55 1.31
N ARG A 94 -2.97 -0.49 1.00
CA ARG A 94 -2.44 -0.71 -0.35
C ARG A 94 -3.58 -0.84 -1.37
N ALA A 95 -4.62 -1.61 -1.08
CA ALA A 95 -5.75 -1.77 -1.98
C ALA A 95 -6.51 -0.46 -2.20
N LEU A 96 -6.72 0.34 -1.14
CA LEU A 96 -7.36 1.67 -1.22
C LEU A 96 -6.53 2.66 -2.05
N LEU A 97 -5.20 2.63 -1.93
CA LEU A 97 -4.31 3.46 -2.75
C LEU A 97 -4.45 3.11 -4.25
N HIS A 98 -4.66 1.84 -4.57
CA HIS A 98 -4.81 1.36 -5.94
C HIS A 98 -6.26 1.40 -6.46
N LEU A 99 -7.24 1.71 -5.60
CA LEU A 99 -8.67 1.72 -5.96
C LEU A 99 -8.96 2.79 -7.03
N PRO A 100 -9.52 2.42 -8.20
CA PRO A 100 -9.75 3.37 -9.30
C PRO A 100 -10.66 4.54 -8.93
N GLY A 101 -11.69 4.28 -8.11
CA GLY A 101 -12.63 5.29 -7.61
C GLY A 101 -11.98 6.38 -6.74
N LEU A 102 -10.78 6.13 -6.20
CA LEU A 102 -10.05 7.10 -5.39
C LEU A 102 -8.92 7.81 -6.15
N ARG A 103 -8.67 7.50 -7.43
CA ARG A 103 -7.57 8.11 -8.19
C ARG A 103 -7.60 9.63 -8.20
N SER A 104 -8.78 10.22 -8.45
CA SER A 104 -8.93 11.68 -8.46
C SER A 104 -8.66 12.29 -7.09
N PHE A 105 -9.13 11.64 -6.02
CA PHE A 105 -8.88 12.05 -4.65
C PHE A 105 -7.38 12.01 -4.33
N TRP A 106 -6.71 10.88 -4.59
CA TRP A 106 -5.28 10.72 -4.32
C TRP A 106 -4.43 11.71 -5.13
N SER A 107 -4.76 11.90 -6.40
CA SER A 107 -4.04 12.83 -7.28
C SER A 107 -4.14 14.28 -6.81
N GLN A 108 -5.26 14.66 -6.18
CA GLN A 108 -5.44 15.99 -5.59
C GLN A 108 -4.67 16.15 -4.28
N GLU A 109 -4.85 15.22 -3.33
CA GLU A 109 -4.26 15.34 -1.98
C GLU A 109 -2.73 15.12 -1.98
N LEU A 110 -2.22 14.23 -2.84
CA LEU A 110 -0.80 13.91 -2.92
C LEU A 110 -0.06 14.71 -4.00
N ARG A 111 -0.77 15.32 -4.96
CA ARG A 111 -0.26 15.74 -6.28
C ARG A 111 0.04 14.55 -7.19
N GLN A 112 -0.30 14.69 -8.48
CA GLN A 112 -0.21 13.64 -9.49
C GLN A 112 1.14 12.90 -9.50
N GLN A 113 2.26 13.64 -9.47
CA GLN A 113 3.60 13.04 -9.54
C GLN A 113 3.92 12.18 -8.31
N HIS A 114 3.60 12.66 -7.11
CA HIS A 114 3.84 11.89 -5.88
C HIS A 114 2.90 10.70 -5.77
N PHE A 115 1.64 10.84 -6.21
CA PHE A 115 0.71 9.73 -6.28
C PHE A 115 1.22 8.62 -7.22
N ALA A 116 1.65 8.97 -8.43
CA ALA A 116 2.18 8.00 -9.39
C ALA A 116 3.43 7.28 -8.84
N ALA A 117 4.35 8.01 -8.22
CA ALA A 117 5.56 7.44 -7.64
C ALA A 117 5.25 6.55 -6.41
N LEU A 118 4.32 6.98 -5.54
CA LEU A 118 3.87 6.19 -4.40
C LEU A 118 3.15 4.91 -4.86
N ARG A 119 2.27 4.99 -5.86
CA ARG A 119 1.56 3.84 -6.43
C ARG A 119 2.51 2.84 -7.11
N SER A 120 3.65 3.30 -7.64
CA SER A 120 4.70 2.40 -8.15
C SER A 120 5.49 1.74 -7.02
N LEU A 121 5.65 2.43 -5.89
CA LEU A 121 6.41 1.96 -4.74
C LEU A 121 5.59 0.97 -3.89
N VAL A 122 4.30 1.22 -3.73
CA VAL A 122 3.41 0.36 -2.95
C VAL A 122 2.95 -0.82 -3.82
N PRO A 123 3.11 -2.08 -3.37
CA PRO A 123 2.59 -3.23 -4.09
C PRO A 123 1.08 -3.15 -4.27
N GLN A 124 0.61 -3.54 -5.45
CA GLN A 124 -0.82 -3.60 -5.72
C GLN A 124 -1.50 -4.66 -4.86
N ALA A 125 -2.65 -4.30 -4.31
CA ALA A 125 -3.54 -5.17 -3.56
C ALA A 125 -5.00 -4.92 -3.99
N TRP A 126 -5.90 -5.83 -3.64
CA TRP A 126 -7.32 -5.77 -4.03
C TRP A 126 -8.24 -6.07 -2.86
N LEU A 127 -9.29 -5.27 -2.68
CA LEU A 127 -10.35 -5.53 -1.72
C LEU A 127 -11.21 -6.69 -2.26
N LEU A 128 -11.35 -7.78 -1.50
CA LEU A 128 -12.23 -8.88 -1.88
C LEU A 128 -13.68 -8.48 -1.58
N ASP A 129 -14.43 -8.20 -2.63
CA ASP A 129 -15.86 -7.89 -2.58
C ASP A 129 -16.63 -8.99 -3.34
N ASP A 130 -17.71 -9.51 -2.74
CA ASP A 130 -18.56 -10.55 -3.33
C ASP A 130 -19.45 -10.03 -4.47
N THR A 131 -19.43 -8.72 -4.70
CA THR A 131 -20.10 -8.07 -5.82
C THR A 131 -19.70 -8.71 -7.16
N THR A 132 -20.70 -9.16 -7.92
CA THR A 132 -20.48 -9.79 -9.22
C THR A 132 -19.86 -8.79 -10.20
N VAL A 133 -18.73 -9.17 -10.79
CA VAL A 133 -18.11 -8.38 -11.87
C VAL A 133 -19.07 -8.34 -13.07
N PRO A 134 -19.42 -7.16 -13.61
CA PRO A 134 -20.30 -7.06 -14.77
C PRO A 134 -19.75 -7.79 -15.99
N ASN A 135 -20.64 -8.28 -16.86
CA ASN A 135 -20.24 -8.94 -18.11
C ASN A 135 -19.32 -8.03 -18.95
N GLY A 136 -18.15 -8.55 -19.34
CA GLY A 136 -17.15 -7.83 -20.12
C GLY A 136 -16.23 -6.91 -19.31
N ALA A 137 -16.42 -6.80 -18.00
CA ALA A 137 -15.50 -6.10 -17.11
C ALA A 137 -14.41 -7.05 -16.59
N VAL A 138 -13.25 -6.48 -16.23
CA VAL A 138 -12.13 -7.20 -15.63
C VAL A 138 -11.70 -6.52 -14.34
N ILE A 139 -11.17 -7.31 -13.41
CA ILE A 139 -10.53 -6.81 -12.21
C ILE A 139 -9.18 -6.18 -12.61
N GLU A 140 -9.04 -4.88 -12.42
CA GLU A 140 -7.86 -4.11 -12.82
C GLU A 140 -6.58 -4.70 -12.22
N GLY A 141 -5.57 -4.97 -13.05
CA GLY A 141 -4.27 -5.54 -12.63
C GLY A 141 -4.25 -7.07 -12.53
N LEU A 142 -5.41 -7.74 -12.50
CA LEU A 142 -5.50 -9.20 -12.52
C LEU A 142 -5.90 -9.76 -13.89
N ASN A 143 -6.50 -8.93 -14.75
CA ASN A 143 -7.02 -9.33 -16.06
C ASN A 143 -7.96 -10.56 -15.98
N ALA A 144 -8.77 -10.60 -14.92
CA ALA A 144 -9.68 -11.68 -14.59
C ALA A 144 -11.12 -11.16 -14.54
N VAL A 145 -12.08 -11.95 -15.04
CA VAL A 145 -13.51 -11.60 -15.05
C VAL A 145 -14.25 -12.08 -13.79
N SER A 146 -13.57 -12.81 -12.90
CA SER A 146 -14.12 -13.27 -11.63
C SER A 146 -13.02 -13.61 -10.62
N TRP A 147 -13.35 -13.60 -9.33
CA TRP A 147 -12.45 -14.05 -8.27
C TRP A 147 -12.09 -15.54 -8.37
N GLU A 148 -12.98 -16.38 -8.92
CA GLU A 148 -12.68 -17.80 -9.17
C GLU A 148 -11.58 -17.95 -10.23
N GLN A 149 -11.58 -17.11 -11.27
CA GLN A 149 -10.51 -17.12 -12.27
C GLN A 149 -9.16 -16.68 -11.66
N VAL A 150 -9.17 -15.68 -10.79
CA VAL A 150 -7.96 -15.22 -10.05
C VAL A 150 -7.36 -16.36 -9.23
N ARG A 151 -8.23 -17.11 -8.54
CA ARG A 151 -7.85 -18.28 -7.73
C ARG A 151 -7.20 -19.38 -8.58
N MET A 152 -7.75 -19.67 -9.76
CA MET A 152 -7.24 -20.73 -10.62
C MET A 152 -5.91 -20.37 -11.31
N THR A 153 -5.67 -19.08 -11.57
CA THR A 153 -4.55 -18.63 -12.42
C THR A 153 -3.25 -18.46 -11.64
N CYS A 154 -3.32 -18.12 -10.34
CA CYS A 154 -2.15 -17.70 -9.58
C CYS A 154 -1.92 -18.57 -8.34
N LYS A 155 -0.69 -19.10 -8.21
CA LYS A 155 -0.33 -20.13 -7.21
C LYS A 155 0.05 -19.59 -5.83
N LYS A 156 0.24 -18.27 -5.66
CA LYS A 156 0.71 -17.66 -4.40
C LYS A 156 0.02 -16.33 -4.14
N TRP A 157 -1.10 -16.40 -3.44
CA TRP A 157 -1.84 -15.25 -2.94
C TRP A 157 -1.69 -15.15 -1.43
N LEU A 158 -1.57 -13.93 -0.94
CA LEU A 158 -1.72 -13.62 0.47
C LEU A 158 -3.09 -12.96 0.64
N VAL A 159 -3.88 -13.51 1.56
CA VAL A 159 -5.21 -13.01 1.89
C VAL A 159 -5.21 -12.61 3.34
N GLU A 160 -5.40 -11.33 3.62
CA GLU A 160 -5.46 -10.78 4.98
C GLU A 160 -6.93 -10.51 5.35
N ASP A 161 -7.32 -10.79 6.58
CA ASP A 161 -8.65 -10.50 7.12
C ASP A 161 -8.75 -9.10 7.77
N ASP A 162 -9.88 -8.80 8.41
CA ASP A 162 -10.08 -7.51 9.10
C ASP A 162 -9.08 -7.24 10.23
N ALA A 163 -8.51 -8.29 10.82
CA ALA A 163 -7.60 -8.26 11.95
C ALA A 163 -6.13 -8.39 11.55
N GLY A 164 -5.82 -8.48 10.25
CA GLY A 164 -4.45 -8.65 9.79
C GLY A 164 -3.98 -10.09 9.71
N LEU A 165 -4.87 -11.07 9.88
CA LEU A 165 -4.52 -12.49 9.89
C LEU A 165 -4.59 -13.09 8.49
N GLU A 166 -3.61 -13.93 8.16
CA GLU A 166 -3.58 -14.63 6.87
C GLU A 166 -4.64 -15.73 6.81
N HIS A 167 -5.53 -15.66 5.81
CA HIS A 167 -6.45 -16.72 5.47
C HIS A 167 -5.83 -17.72 4.51
N THR A 168 -5.98 -19.01 4.83
CA THR A 168 -5.64 -20.12 3.93
C THR A 168 -6.82 -20.55 3.05
N ASP A 169 -8.05 -20.14 3.39
CA ASP A 169 -9.27 -20.49 2.65
C ASP A 169 -9.90 -19.27 1.95
N TRP A 170 -9.86 -19.30 0.62
CA TRP A 170 -10.44 -18.29 -0.26
C TRP A 170 -11.96 -18.15 -0.15
N LYS A 171 -12.68 -19.26 0.11
CA LYS A 171 -14.15 -19.21 0.23
C LYS A 171 -14.56 -18.46 1.48
N SER A 172 -13.88 -18.74 2.59
CA SER A 172 -14.07 -18.02 3.84
C SER A 172 -13.67 -16.55 3.71
N ALA A 173 -12.63 -16.22 2.94
CA ALA A 173 -12.23 -14.83 2.69
C ALA A 173 -13.16 -14.05 1.75
N LEU A 174 -13.76 -14.71 0.74
CA LEU A 174 -14.80 -14.07 -0.08
C LEU A 174 -16.12 -13.89 0.69
N ALA A 175 -16.45 -14.85 1.55
CA ALA A 175 -17.63 -14.76 2.41
C ALA A 175 -17.42 -13.79 3.58
N GLY A 176 -16.18 -13.67 4.05
CA GLY A 176 -15.71 -12.73 5.04
C GLY A 176 -15.59 -11.35 4.43
N ARG A 177 -16.64 -10.54 4.59
CA ARG A 177 -16.60 -9.12 4.27
C ARG A 177 -15.42 -8.49 5.02
N GLY A 178 -14.42 -7.95 4.29
CA GLY A 178 -13.25 -7.33 4.91
C GLY A 178 -11.88 -7.87 4.48
N SER A 179 -11.83 -8.96 3.70
CA SER A 179 -10.57 -9.55 3.25
C SER A 179 -9.87 -8.77 2.13
N VAL A 180 -8.54 -8.83 2.10
CA VAL A 180 -7.71 -8.14 1.09
C VAL A 180 -6.70 -9.09 0.47
N LEU A 181 -6.56 -9.00 -0.85
CA LEU A 181 -5.66 -9.81 -1.66
C LEU A 181 -4.36 -9.06 -1.96
N SER A 182 -3.23 -9.75 -1.89
CA SER A 182 -1.97 -9.28 -2.51
C SER A 182 -1.20 -10.44 -3.14
N THR A 183 -0.45 -10.15 -4.21
CA THR A 183 0.53 -11.08 -4.74
C THR A 183 1.69 -11.23 -3.77
N GLN A 184 2.15 -12.46 -3.52
CA GLN A 184 3.40 -12.69 -2.80
C GLN A 184 4.57 -12.36 -3.74
N MET A 185 5.30 -11.27 -3.47
CA MET A 185 6.45 -10.88 -4.27
C MET A 185 7.73 -11.47 -3.70
N SER A 186 8.52 -12.12 -4.56
CA SER A 186 9.87 -12.60 -4.24
C SER A 186 10.88 -11.52 -4.63
N TYR A 187 11.46 -10.86 -3.62
CA TYR A 187 12.50 -9.87 -3.82
C TYR A 187 13.88 -10.51 -3.66
N LEU A 188 14.86 -10.03 -4.43
CA LEU A 188 16.23 -10.53 -4.37
C LEU A 188 16.93 -10.07 -3.08
N THR A 189 16.66 -8.83 -2.66
CA THR A 189 17.26 -8.24 -1.47
C THR A 189 16.23 -7.39 -0.73
N LYS A 190 16.30 -7.44 0.60
CA LYS A 190 15.49 -6.62 1.49
C LYS A 190 16.37 -5.54 2.11
N LEU A 191 15.92 -4.29 2.04
CA LEU A 191 16.57 -3.12 2.62
C LEU A 191 15.66 -2.53 3.70
N LYS A 192 16.26 -2.04 4.78
CA LYS A 192 15.61 -1.25 5.82
C LYS A 192 16.19 0.15 5.80
N ALA A 193 15.34 1.16 5.65
CA ALA A 193 15.74 2.55 5.63
C ALA A 193 15.13 3.29 6.84
N GLN A 194 15.95 4.10 7.49
CA GLN A 194 15.57 4.96 8.61
C GLN A 194 15.29 6.37 8.09
N TYR A 195 14.20 6.98 8.54
CA TYR A 195 13.80 8.34 8.21
C TYR A 195 13.62 9.15 9.48
N LEU A 196 14.04 10.41 9.42
CA LEU A 196 13.86 11.36 10.51
C LEU A 196 13.29 12.68 9.99
N ARG A 197 12.62 13.42 10.86
CA ARG A 197 12.26 14.82 10.60
C ARG A 197 13.45 15.71 10.94
N ASN A 198 13.91 16.50 9.97
CA ASN A 198 14.95 17.51 10.20
C ASN A 198 14.38 18.72 10.98
N GLU A 199 15.24 19.69 11.29
CA GLU A 199 14.86 20.92 12.01
C GLU A 199 13.78 21.76 11.30
N HIS A 200 13.61 21.57 9.98
CA HIS A 200 12.58 22.20 9.17
C HIS A 200 11.28 21.36 9.09
N GLY A 201 11.19 20.25 9.84
CA GLY A 201 10.05 19.33 9.83
C GLY A 201 9.95 18.45 8.58
N GLN A 202 10.97 18.45 7.72
CA GLN A 202 11.01 17.65 6.50
C GLN A 202 11.49 16.24 6.82
N VAL A 203 10.81 15.24 6.26
CA VAL A 203 11.21 13.84 6.39
C VAL A 203 12.36 13.55 5.42
N VAL A 204 13.50 13.13 5.96
CA VAL A 204 14.72 12.83 5.22
C VAL A 204 15.21 11.41 5.52
N LEU A 205 15.79 10.77 4.50
CA LEU A 205 16.47 9.49 4.66
C LEU A 205 17.74 9.68 5.49
N HIS A 206 17.86 8.92 6.58
CA HIS A 206 18.98 8.99 7.52
C HIS A 206 20.01 7.88 7.30
N SER A 207 19.56 6.64 7.19
CA SER A 207 20.46 5.49 6.98
C SER A 207 19.75 4.32 6.30
N ILE A 208 20.53 3.42 5.70
CA ILE A 208 20.04 2.19 5.06
C ILE A 208 20.87 1.01 5.54
N GLN A 209 20.20 -0.12 5.75
CA GLN A 209 20.80 -1.37 6.18
C GLN A 209 20.16 -2.52 5.39
N GLU A 210 20.89 -3.59 5.13
CA GLU A 210 20.27 -4.84 4.68
C GLU A 210 19.41 -5.41 5.81
N ALA A 211 18.19 -5.82 5.48
CA ALA A 211 17.33 -6.51 6.42
C ALA A 211 17.68 -8.01 6.40
N SER A 212 18.15 -8.53 7.55
CA SER A 212 18.35 -9.96 7.73
C SER A 212 17.05 -10.71 7.45
N SER A 213 17.14 -11.79 6.66
CA SER A 213 15.99 -12.58 6.19
C SER A 213 15.26 -13.30 7.32
#